data_AF-A0A348N1D4-F1
#
_entry.id   AF-A0A348N1D4-F1
#
_cell.length_a   1.000
_cell.length_b   1.000
_cell.length_c   1.000
_cell.angle_alpha   90.00
_cell.angle_beta   90.00
_cell.angle_gamma   90.00
#
_symmetry.space_group_name_H-M   'P 1'
#
loop_
_entity.id
_entity.type
_entity.pdbx_description
1 polymer ?
#
loop_
_entity_poly.entity_id
_entity_poly.type
_entity_poly.pdbx_seq_one_letter_code
_entity_poly.pdbx_strand_id
1 'polypeptide(L)' 'MATVKKTQKRGIYLLPNLFTTAGLFAGFYAIIMAINGEFEAAAIAIFIAMIMDGFDGRIARMTNTQSDFGAEY' A
#
# COMPACT_ATOMS: atom_id res chain seq x y z
N MET A 1 -29.02 20.95 26.65
CA MET A 1 -28.47 19.57 26.58
C MET A 1 -27.40 19.54 25.51
N ALA A 2 -26.13 19.38 25.88
CA ALA A 2 -25.01 19.30 24.94
C ALA A 2 -24.81 17.84 24.51
N THR A 3 -25.00 17.54 23.22
CA THR A 3 -24.78 16.21 22.67
C THR A 3 -23.28 16.02 22.42
N VAL A 4 -22.62 15.25 23.28
CA VAL A 4 -21.21 14.88 23.14
C VAL A 4 -21.03 14.09 21.85
N LYS A 5 -20.43 14.71 20.83
CA LYS A 5 -20.11 14.06 19.55
C LYS A 5 -18.91 13.13 19.78
N LYS A 6 -19.16 11.81 19.83
CA LYS A 6 -18.13 10.76 19.93
C LYS A 6 -17.06 11.01 18.85
N THR A 7 -15.84 11.30 19.29
CA THR A 7 -14.65 11.41 18.43
C THR A 7 -14.36 10.03 17.85
N GLN A 8 -14.84 9.80 16.62
CA GLN A 8 -14.52 8.62 15.83
C GLN A 8 -12.99 8.55 15.68
N LYS A 9 -12.35 7.54 16.29
CA LYS A 9 -10.91 7.30 16.17
C LYS A 9 -10.58 7.02 14.69
N ARG A 10 -10.11 8.03 13.97
CA ARG A 10 -9.54 7.91 12.61
C ARG A 10 -8.15 7.27 12.67
N GLY A 11 -8.05 6.07 13.23
CA GLY A 11 -6.77 5.42 13.55
C GLY A 11 -6.24 4.43 12.52
N ILE A 12 -7.00 4.04 11.51
CA ILE A 12 -6.65 2.85 10.70
C ILE A 12 -6.85 3.11 9.19
N TYR A 13 -6.34 4.23 8.70
CA TYR A 13 -6.14 4.46 7.25
C TYR A 13 -4.66 4.59 6.87
N LEU A 14 -3.75 4.54 7.85
CA LEU A 14 -2.30 4.60 7.64
C LEU A 14 -1.68 3.25 7.29
N LEU A 15 -2.31 2.14 7.72
CA LEU A 15 -1.78 0.80 7.48
C LEU A 15 -1.67 0.48 5.97
N PRO A 16 -2.72 0.69 5.14
CA PRO A 16 -2.67 0.37 3.71
C PRO A 16 -1.84 1.35 2.88
N ASN A 17 -1.41 2.48 3.43
CA ASN A 17 -0.51 3.37 2.71
C ASN A 17 0.96 2.97 2.95
N LEU A 18 1.26 2.39 4.12
CA LEU A 18 2.62 2.07 4.51
C LEU A 18 3.18 0.87 3.74
N PHE A 19 2.39 -0.19 3.56
CA PHE A 19 2.81 -1.37 2.80
C PHE A 19 2.96 -1.05 1.30
N THR A 20 2.08 -0.21 0.73
CA THR A 20 2.14 0.26 -0.66
C THR A 20 3.38 1.10 -0.87
N THR A 21 3.65 2.02 0.06
CA THR A 21 4.86 2.85 0.04
C THR A 21 6.11 1.96 0.16
N ALA A 22 6.10 0.95 1.02
CA ALA A 22 7.23 0.04 1.17
C ALA A 22 7.42 -0.89 -0.06
N GLY A 23 6.33 -1.29 -0.73
CA GLY A 23 6.39 -1.98 -2.03
C GLY A 23 7.01 -1.10 -3.13
N LEU A 24 6.69 0.19 -3.15
CA LEU A 24 7.32 1.17 -4.05
C LEU A 24 8.83 1.30 -3.79
N PHE A 25 9.24 1.38 -2.52
CA PHE A 25 10.66 1.39 -2.15
C PHE A 25 11.38 0.09 -2.57
N ALA A 26 10.74 -1.07 -2.41
CA ALA A 26 11.28 -2.35 -2.87
C ALA A 26 11.44 -2.39 -4.40
N GLY A 27 10.47 -1.86 -5.15
CA GLY A 27 10.58 -1.72 -6.61
C GLY A 27 11.69 -0.77 -7.04
N PHE A 28 11.87 0.36 -6.34
CA PHE A 28 12.97 1.29 -6.61
C PHE A 28 14.33 0.66 -6.32
N TYR A 29 14.45 -0.08 -5.21
CA TYR A 29 15.66 -0.83 -4.89
C TYR A 29 15.98 -1.89 -5.96
N ALA A 30 14.97 -2.59 -6.48
CA ALA A 30 15.15 -3.54 -7.57
C ALA A 30 15.76 -2.89 -8.83
N ILE A 31 15.31 -1.68 -9.18
CA ILE A 31 15.86 -0.92 -10.32
C ILE A 31 17.34 -0.59 -10.09
N ILE A 32 17.71 -0.13 -8.89
CA ILE A 32 19.11 0.19 -8.55
C ILE A 32 19.98 -1.06 -8.65
N MET A 33 19.54 -2.19 -8.08
CA MET A 33 20.29 -3.45 -8.15
C MET A 33 20.45 -3.94 -9.59
N ALA A 34 19.41 -3.83 -10.42
CA ALA A 34 19.47 -4.21 -11.83
C ALA A 34 20.46 -3.34 -12.62
N ILE A 35 20.51 -2.02 -12.35
CA ILE A 35 21.48 -1.10 -12.96
C ILE A 35 22.92 -1.47 -12.56
N ASN A 36 23.12 -1.92 -11.32
CA ASN A 36 24.42 -2.38 -10.82
C ASN A 36 24.82 -3.78 -11.33
N GLY A 37 23.96 -4.43 -12.14
CA GLY A 37 24.19 -5.80 -12.62
C GLY A 37 23.88 -6.90 -11.60
N GLU A 38 23.36 -6.54 -10.43
CA GLU A 38 22.95 -7.48 -9.39
C GLU A 38 21.52 -7.99 -9.62
N PHE A 39 21.36 -8.80 -10.67
CA PHE A 39 20.04 -9.28 -11.08
C PHE A 39 19.36 -10.20 -10.06
N GLU A 40 20.12 -10.94 -9.25
CA GLU A 40 19.58 -11.79 -8.19
C GLU A 40 18.90 -10.95 -7.10
N ALA A 41 19.60 -9.93 -6.58
CA ALA A 41 19.04 -9.01 -5.61
C ALA A 41 17.84 -8.23 -6.17
N ALA A 42 17.91 -7.83 -7.45
CA ALA A 42 16.80 -7.18 -8.14
C ALA A 42 15.56 -8.08 -8.25
N ALA A 43 15.75 -9.36 -8.60
CA ALA A 43 14.67 -10.33 -8.71
C ALA A 43 13.99 -10.60 -7.36
N ILE A 44 14.77 -10.69 -6.28
CA ILE A 44 14.23 -10.83 -4.92
C ILE A 44 13.43 -9.58 -4.53
N ALA A 45 13.98 -8.39 -4.79
CA ALA A 45 13.35 -7.12 -4.45
C ALA A 45 12.02 -6.89 -5.20
N ILE A 46 11.98 -7.17 -6.51
CA ILE A 46 10.75 -7.05 -7.30
C ILE A 46 9.70 -8.09 -6.86
N PHE A 47 10.12 -9.29 -6.46
CA PHE A 47 9.23 -10.33 -5.94
C PHE A 47 8.59 -9.92 -4.62
N ILE A 48 9.38 -9.34 -3.70
CA ILE A 48 8.86 -8.77 -2.45
C ILE A 48 7.88 -7.63 -2.74
N ALA A 49 8.20 -6.73 -3.66
CA ALA A 49 7.31 -5.64 -4.06
C ALA A 49 5.95 -6.15 -4.56
N MET A 50 5.94 -7.20 -5.39
CA MET A 50 4.71 -7.85 -5.88
C MET A 50 3.86 -8.45 -4.75
N ILE A 51 4.49 -9.07 -3.75
CA ILE A 51 3.79 -9.61 -2.59
C ILE A 51 3.16 -8.49 -1.76
N MET A 52 3.91 -7.41 -1.52
CA MET A 52 3.44 -6.27 -0.73
C MET A 52 2.28 -5.54 -1.42
N ASP A 53 2.37 -5.31 -2.72
CA ASP A 53 1.30 -4.71 -3.53
C ASP A 53 0.04 -5.60 -3.57
N GLY A 54 0.23 -6.92 -3.63
CA GLY A 54 -0.85 -7.89 -3.55
C GLY A 54 -1.58 -7.91 -2.20
N PHE A 55 -0.86 -7.71 -1.10
CA PHE A 55 -1.46 -7.58 0.23
C PHE A 55 -2.24 -6.28 0.38
N ASP A 56 -1.64 -5.14 0.03
CA ASP A 56 -2.29 -3.84 0.20
C ASP A 56 -3.41 -3.58 -0.80
N GLY A 57 -3.24 -3.98 -2.06
CA GLY A 57 -4.26 -3.87 -3.10
C GLY A 57 -5.45 -4.82 -2.87
N ARG A 58 -5.29 -5.90 -2.09
CA ARG A 58 -6.40 -6.76 -1.64
C ARG A 58 -7.02 -6.27 -0.35
N ILE A 59 -6.23 -5.81 0.62
CA ILE A 59 -6.73 -5.20 1.86
C ILE A 59 -7.53 -3.94 1.51
N ALA A 60 -7.04 -3.07 0.64
CA ALA A 60 -7.78 -1.90 0.15
C ALA A 60 -9.10 -2.26 -0.55
N ARG A 61 -9.14 -3.36 -1.33
CA ARG A 61 -10.36 -3.84 -1.99
C ARG A 61 -11.34 -4.53 -1.02
N MET A 62 -10.84 -5.23 0.00
CA MET A 62 -11.68 -5.94 0.99
C MET A 62 -12.19 -5.03 2.12
N THR A 63 -11.55 -3.88 2.38
CA THR A 63 -11.94 -2.94 3.45
C THR A 63 -13.07 -1.99 3.04
N ASN A 64 -13.73 -2.20 1.89
CA ASN A 64 -14.94 -1.47 1.51
C ASN A 64 -14.78 0.06 1.56
N THR A 65 -13.61 0.56 1.13
CA THR A 65 -13.35 1.99 0.91
C THR A 65 -13.38 2.32 -0.58
N GLN A 66 -14.14 1.57 -1.37
CA GLN A 66 -14.90 2.21 -2.44
C GLN A 66 -15.95 3.07 -1.73
N SER A 67 -15.54 4.24 -1.26
CA SER A 67 -16.47 5.36 -1.18
C SER A 67 -17.20 5.39 -2.53
N ASP A 68 -18.49 5.65 -2.52
CA ASP A 68 -19.38 5.82 -3.68
C ASP A 68 -18.92 6.91 -4.68
N PHE A 69 -17.65 7.33 -4.65
CA PHE A 69 -17.04 8.41 -5.41
C PHE A 69 -16.25 7.94 -6.65
N GLY A 70 -16.12 6.63 -6.87
CA GLY A 70 -15.46 6.07 -8.06
C GLY A 70 -16.42 5.49 -9.11
N ALA A 71 -17.72 5.51 -8.86
CA ALA A 71 -18.76 5.05 -9.79
C ALA A 71 -19.43 6.19 -10.56
N GLU A 72 -19.03 7.44 -10.31
CA GLU A 72 -19.61 8.64 -10.94
C GLU A 72 -18.57 9.51 -11.65
N TYR A 73 -17.50 8.90 -12.20
CA TYR A 73 -16.68 9.46 -13.28
C TYR A 73 -16.17 8.36 -14.21
#